data_AF-A0AB38SAJ0-F1
#
_entry.id   AF-A0AB38SAJ0-F1
#
_cell.length_a   1.000
_cell.length_b   1.000
_cell.length_c   1.000
_cell.angle_alpha   90.00
_cell.angle_beta   90.00
_cell.angle_gamma   90.00
#
_symmetry.space_group_name_H-M   'P 1'
#
loop_
_entity.id
_entity.type
_entity.pdbx_description
1 polymer ?
#
loop_
_entity_poly.entity_id
_entity_poly.type
_entity_poly.pdbx_seq_one_letter_code
_entity_poly.pdbx_strand_id
1 'polypeptide(L)'
;METREIGRLYMTAAGNAVAAIADHNLKSMKLSGASALRSFEYLAQLAGAKTGMEAIEFSGAHYRNQLNALGDFTDGLVDLARKMRRMCLNPSEREGS
;
A
#
# COMPACT_ATOMS: atom_id res chain seq x y z
N MET A 1 17.28 9.86 -35.73
CA MET A 1 16.08 10.47 -35.08
C MET A 1 15.46 9.48 -34.10
N GLU A 2 15.30 8.21 -34.47
CA GLU A 2 14.75 7.14 -33.63
C GLU A 2 15.47 6.90 -32.29
N THR A 3 16.81 6.89 -32.25
CA THR A 3 17.57 6.59 -31.01
C THR A 3 17.32 7.62 -29.90
N ARG A 4 17.11 8.89 -30.28
CA ARG A 4 16.80 9.98 -29.34
C ARG A 4 15.36 9.88 -28.82
N GLU A 5 14.45 9.39 -29.65
CA GLU A 5 13.05 9.19 -29.29
C GLU A 5 12.88 7.97 -28.37
N ILE A 6 13.57 6.87 -28.66
CA ILE A 6 13.66 5.69 -27.80
C ILE A 6 14.23 6.09 -26.42
N GLY A 7 15.33 6.83 -26.39
CA GLY A 7 15.91 7.32 -25.13
C GLY A 7 14.94 8.17 -24.30
N ARG A 8 14.13 9.02 -24.95
CA ARG A 8 13.09 9.82 -24.29
C ARG A 8 11.98 8.95 -23.70
N LEU A 9 11.54 7.92 -24.42
CA LEU A 9 10.51 6.97 -23.95
C LEU A 9 10.99 6.21 -22.72
N TYR A 10 12.24 5.72 -22.72
CA TYR A 10 12.84 5.05 -21.56
C TYR A 10 12.94 5.97 -20.33
N MET A 11 13.42 7.21 -20.50
CA MET A 11 13.51 8.16 -19.38
C MET A 11 12.13 8.51 -18.81
N THR A 12 11.11 8.61 -19.67
CA THR A 12 9.72 8.84 -19.25
C THR A 12 9.17 7.64 -18.47
N ALA A 13 9.37 6.42 -18.98
CA ALA A 13 8.96 5.19 -18.30
C ALA A 13 9.65 5.03 -16.94
N ALA A 14 10.95 5.31 -16.86
CA ALA A 14 11.70 5.29 -15.62
C ALA A 14 11.17 6.32 -14.61
N GLY A 15 10.90 7.56 -15.05
CA GLY A 15 10.30 8.59 -14.20
C GLY A 15 8.93 8.20 -13.64
N ASN A 16 8.07 7.62 -14.48
CA ASN A 16 6.75 7.13 -14.06
C ASN A 16 6.86 5.95 -13.08
N ALA A 17 7.83 5.04 -13.28
CA ALA A 17 8.06 3.92 -12.38
C ALA A 17 8.51 4.40 -10.99
N VAL A 18 9.46 5.34 -10.94
CA VAL A 18 9.91 5.97 -9.70
C VAL A 18 8.76 6.66 -8.98
N ALA A 19 7.92 7.40 -9.70
CA ALA A 19 6.74 8.06 -9.12
C ALA A 19 5.73 7.06 -8.53
N ALA A 20 5.46 5.95 -9.24
CA ALA A 20 4.56 4.91 -8.76
C ALA A 20 5.10 4.20 -7.50
N ILE A 21 6.41 3.92 -7.45
CA ILE A 21 7.07 3.34 -6.27
C ILE A 21 7.01 4.32 -5.10
N ALA A 22 7.30 5.60 -5.33
CA ALA A 22 7.26 6.62 -4.29
C ALA A 22 5.84 6.80 -3.70
N ASP A 23 4.80 6.81 -4.56
CA ASP A 23 3.40 6.83 -4.13
C ASP A 23 3.04 5.61 -3.28
N HIS A 24 3.44 4.41 -3.71
CA HIS A 24 3.23 3.19 -2.93
C HIS A 24 3.92 3.27 -1.57
N ASN A 25 5.20 3.66 -1.53
CA ASN A 25 5.95 3.76 -0.27
C ASN A 25 5.32 4.76 0.70
N LEU A 26 4.88 5.92 0.21
CA LEU A 26 4.19 6.91 1.03
C LEU A 26 2.90 6.34 1.64
N LYS A 27 2.10 5.63 0.85
CA LYS A 27 0.88 4.96 1.34
C LYS A 27 1.21 3.89 2.38
N SER A 28 2.21 3.05 2.12
CA SER A 28 2.66 2.02 3.04
C SER A 28 3.17 2.59 4.36
N MET A 29 3.90 3.71 4.34
CA MET A 29 4.32 4.41 5.56
C MET A 29 3.14 4.95 6.36
N LYS A 30 2.16 5.58 5.70
CA LYS A 30 0.94 6.08 6.36
C LYS A 30 0.17 4.95 7.03
N LEU A 31 0.03 3.83 6.33
CA LEU A 31 -0.67 2.65 6.84
C LEU A 31 0.06 2.02 8.03
N SER A 32 1.40 1.90 7.94
CA SER A 32 2.24 1.44 9.04
C SER A 32 2.09 2.34 10.28
N GLY A 33 2.15 3.65 10.11
CA GLY A 33 1.94 4.61 11.20
C GLY A 33 0.56 4.49 11.84
N ALA A 34 -0.50 4.39 11.04
CA ALA A 34 -1.86 4.19 11.55
C ALA A 34 -2.02 2.86 12.30
N SER A 35 -1.40 1.78 11.80
CA SER A 35 -1.41 0.47 12.46
C SER A 35 -0.65 0.48 13.80
N ALA A 36 0.48 1.17 13.86
CA ALA A 36 1.24 1.37 15.09
C ALA A 36 0.42 2.15 16.13
N LEU A 37 -0.23 3.25 15.74
CA LEU A 37 -1.10 4.02 16.62
C LEU A 37 -2.23 3.16 17.21
N ARG A 38 -2.93 2.38 16.37
CA ARG A 38 -3.99 1.46 16.81
C ARG A 38 -3.46 0.36 17.75
N SER A 39 -2.21 -0.04 17.60
CA SER A 39 -1.57 -0.99 18.50
C SER A 39 -1.32 -0.37 19.88
N PHE A 40 -0.91 0.89 19.94
CA PHE A 40 -0.79 1.62 21.21
C PHE A 40 -2.16 1.85 21.87
N GLU A 41 -3.19 2.20 21.10
CA GLU A 41 -4.56 2.33 21.60
C GLU A 41 -5.07 1.01 22.19
N TYR A 42 -4.84 -0.11 21.51
CA TYR A 42 -5.17 -1.45 22.02
C TYR A 42 -4.44 -1.75 23.34
N LEU A 43 -3.13 -1.48 23.43
CA LEU A 43 -2.38 -1.70 24.67
C LEU A 43 -2.89 -0.84 25.83
N ALA A 44 -3.27 0.41 25.56
CA ALA A 44 -3.87 1.29 26.56
C ALA A 44 -5.24 0.76 27.04
N GLN A 45 -6.08 0.29 26.12
CA GLN A 45 -7.37 -0.33 26.46
C GLN A 45 -7.19 -1.61 27.26
N LEU A 46 -6.25 -2.46 26.86
CA LEU A 46 -5.95 -3.72 27.55
C LEU A 46 -5.43 -3.48 28.97
N ALA A 47 -4.55 -2.49 29.16
CA ALA A 47 -4.07 -2.10 30.49
C ALA A 47 -5.19 -1.56 31.39
N GLY A 48 -6.22 -0.96 30.80
CA GLY A 48 -7.41 -0.46 31.50
C GLY A 48 -8.55 -1.48 31.66
N ALA A 49 -8.41 -2.69 31.11
CA ALA A 49 -9.46 -3.70 31.15
C ALA A 49 -9.69 -4.20 32.59
N LYS A 50 -10.94 -4.16 33.04
CA LYS A 50 -11.36 -4.61 34.37
C LYS A 50 -11.75 -6.07 34.38
N THR A 51 -12.06 -6.64 33.22
CA THR A 51 -12.50 -8.03 33.08
C THR A 51 -11.81 -8.72 31.91
N GLY A 52 -11.75 -10.06 31.96
CA GLY A 52 -11.28 -10.85 30.83
C GLY A 52 -12.17 -10.70 29.59
N MET A 53 -13.47 -10.42 29.76
CA MET A 53 -14.38 -10.22 28.64
C MET A 53 -14.09 -8.91 27.89
N GLU A 54 -13.82 -7.82 28.62
CA GLU A 54 -13.35 -6.56 28.02
C GLU A 54 -12.03 -6.76 27.26
N ALA A 55 -11.08 -7.52 27.83
CA ALA A 55 -9.82 -7.84 27.17
C ALA A 55 -10.02 -8.61 25.85
N ILE A 56 -10.95 -9.57 25.82
CA ILE A 56 -11.31 -10.32 24.60
C ILE A 56 -11.94 -9.40 23.56
N GLU A 57 -12.83 -8.51 23.96
CA GLU A 57 -13.47 -7.55 23.06
C GLU A 57 -12.45 -6.59 22.42
N PHE A 58 -11.56 -6.00 23.23
CA PHE A 58 -10.48 -5.14 22.74
C PHE A 58 -9.55 -5.89 21.78
N SER A 59 -9.20 -7.13 22.11
CA SER A 59 -8.38 -7.98 21.24
C SER A 59 -9.07 -8.26 19.92
N GLY A 60 -10.38 -8.59 19.94
CA GLY A 60 -11.16 -8.84 18.73
C GLY A 60 -11.31 -7.61 17.83
N ALA A 61 -11.47 -6.42 18.42
CA ALA A 61 -11.43 -5.16 17.68
C ALA A 61 -10.04 -4.90 17.08
N HIS A 62 -8.97 -5.13 17.84
CA HIS A 62 -7.60 -4.94 17.38
C HIS A 62 -7.24 -5.86 16.20
N TYR A 63 -7.58 -7.16 16.29
CA TYR A 63 -7.31 -8.11 15.20
C TYR A 63 -8.04 -7.75 13.91
N ARG A 64 -9.32 -7.35 13.98
CA ARG A 64 -10.06 -6.87 12.80
C ARG A 64 -9.39 -5.67 12.16
N ASN A 65 -8.91 -4.73 12.97
CA ASN A 65 -8.19 -3.56 12.48
C ASN A 65 -6.86 -3.92 11.81
N GLN A 66 -6.10 -4.88 12.35
CA GLN A 66 -4.87 -5.37 11.72
C GLN A 66 -5.14 -6.09 10.40
N LEU A 67 -6.20 -6.92 10.34
CA LEU A 67 -6.59 -7.60 9.11
C LEU A 67 -7.01 -6.61 8.02
N ASN A 68 -7.78 -5.58 8.36
CA ASN A 68 -8.14 -4.53 7.41
C ASN A 68 -6.89 -3.80 6.89
N ALA A 69 -5.95 -3.46 7.78
CA ALA A 69 -4.70 -2.85 7.36
C ALA A 69 -3.86 -3.76 6.44
N LEU A 70 -3.84 -5.08 6.69
CA LEU A 70 -3.18 -6.02 5.79
C LEU A 70 -3.86 -6.09 4.41
N GLY A 71 -5.19 -6.00 4.38
CA GLY A 71 -5.97 -5.88 3.14
C GLY A 71 -5.58 -4.64 2.34
N ASP A 72 -5.60 -3.47 2.99
CA ASP A 72 -5.23 -2.20 2.35
C ASP A 72 -3.79 -2.21 1.80
N PHE A 73 -2.86 -2.84 2.53
CA PHE A 73 -1.48 -3.01 2.07
C PHE A 73 -1.40 -3.87 0.81
N THR A 74 -2.13 -4.98 0.80
CA THR A 74 -2.18 -5.92 -0.32
C THR A 74 -2.77 -5.25 -1.56
N ASP A 75 -3.86 -4.49 -1.41
CA ASP A 75 -4.45 -3.71 -2.50
C ASP A 75 -3.46 -2.68 -3.06
N GLY A 76 -2.68 -2.05 -2.19
CA GLY A 76 -1.60 -1.14 -2.58
C GLY A 76 -0.50 -1.82 -3.40
N LEU A 77 -0.13 -3.07 -3.09
CA LEU A 77 0.83 -3.85 -3.88
C LEU A 77 0.26 -4.21 -5.25
N VAL A 78 -1.00 -4.62 -5.30
CA VAL A 78 -1.68 -4.96 -6.56
C VAL A 78 -1.78 -3.74 -7.46
N ASP A 79 -2.13 -2.56 -6.92
CA ASP A 79 -2.14 -1.31 -7.68
C ASP A 79 -0.76 -0.95 -8.25
N LEU A 80 0.30 -1.07 -7.44
CA LEU A 80 1.67 -0.87 -7.90
C LEU A 80 2.03 -1.84 -9.04
N ALA A 81 1.72 -3.13 -8.89
CA ALA A 81 1.97 -4.13 -9.91
C ALA A 81 1.24 -3.81 -11.22
N ARG A 82 -0.03 -3.39 -11.15
CA ARG A 82 -0.80 -2.95 -12.34
C ARG A 82 -0.18 -1.71 -12.99
N LYS A 83 0.25 -0.73 -12.20
CA LYS A 83 0.94 0.48 -12.71
C LYS A 83 2.25 0.11 -13.41
N MET A 84 3.09 -0.73 -12.80
CA MET A 84 4.34 -1.22 -13.38
C MET A 84 4.10 -2.00 -14.68
N ARG A 85 3.11 -2.90 -14.69
CA ARG A 85 2.73 -3.63 -15.91
C ARG A 85 2.35 -2.68 -17.05
N ARG A 86 1.49 -1.69 -16.81
CA ARG A 86 1.08 -0.71 -17.83
C ARG A 86 2.25 0.08 -18.42
N MET A 87 3.29 0.34 -17.62
CA MET A 87 4.49 1.03 -18.09
C MET A 87 5.36 0.15 -18.99
N CYS A 88 5.39 -1.16 -18.75
CA CYS A 88 6.11 -2.14 -19.57
C CYS A 88 5.35 -2.56 -20.84
N LEU A 89 4.03 -2.36 -20.90
CA LEU A 89 3.22 -2.66 -22.09
C LEU A 89 3.49 -1.66 -23.23
N ASN A 90 3.54 -2.18 -24.47
CA ASN A 90 3.64 -1.37 -25.68
C ASN A 90 2.38 -0.52 -25.87
N PRO A 91 2.44 0.62 -26.60
CA PRO A 91 1.29 1.49 -26.84
C PRO A 91 0.07 0.75 -27.41
N SER A 92 0.29 -0.24 -28.30
CA SER A 92 -0.77 -1.07 -28.90
C SER A 92 -1.43 -2.05 -27.94
N GLU A 93 -0.82 -2.33 -26.78
CA GLU A 93 -1.33 -3.24 -25.77
C GLU A 93 -2.07 -2.50 -24.63
N ARG A 94 -2.11 -1.16 -24.68
CA ARG A 94 -2.78 -0.31 -23.68
C ARG A 94 -4.25 -0.03 -23.98
N GLU A 95 -4.71 -0.21 -25.22
CA GLU A 95 -6.10 0.09 -25.63
C GLU A 95 -7.08 -1.08 -25.44
N GLY A 96 -6.59 -2.30 -25.15
CA GLY A 96 -7.41 -3.51 -24.99
C GLY A 96 -7.57 -4.01 -23.55
N SER A 97 -7.12 -3.25 -22.55
CA SER A 97 -7.02 -3.71 -21.14
C SER A 97 -7.76 -2.81 -20.14
#